data_AF-A0A847NM47-F1
#
_entry.id   AF-A0A847NM47-F1
#
_cell.length_a   1.000
_cell.length_b   1.000
_cell.length_c   1.000
_cell.angle_alpha   90.00
_cell.angle_beta   90.00
_cell.angle_gamma   90.00
#
_symmetry.space_group_name_H-M   'P 1'
#
loop_
_entity.id
_entity.type
_entity.pdbx_description
1 polymer ?
#
loop_
_entity_poly.entity_id
_entity_poly.type
_entity_poly.pdbx_seq_one_letter_code
_entity_poly.pdbx_strand_id
1 'polypeptide(L)'
;MYKRKILKFCLFGILCIGLFLTGCSKDTASIDESITSDLVDVDYTEVLSEEWIINQPVGILTQWSKSKHAKEGVSCDVCHGSDPQNLEKPTPTTCGVCHNQQAEEFAMSTHSTAIVHAMSKDSSIYNGVEVEYKWQAYPEGGPDKWGCANCHSVGVINDDGSLGDCSSCHGSHEFSLQQARSPETCNGCHSGPGHPQYESYIESRHGILWQSLGDTWDLSGSTEEFWARQEVEPIGAPTCSTCHMPGGSHNTANGKAHDLYGNRMEDYDEEVTFMVENSCNTCHTEEFAREWLGNANELAEYTLGRMREAKGMLEGLKKDGLIRPTMEITNAHPIAGQLSAVESLFFQVNMATNRARKGAYHMSSQWAGRQGWTDQSFGLMEFRSEVERLRTDAEREKRIQDLEELIKKAN
;
A
#
# COMPACT_ATOMS: atom_id res chain seq x y z
N MET A 1 13.29 21.30 -78.27
CA MET A 1 14.54 21.92 -77.76
C MET A 1 15.49 20.81 -77.32
N TYR A 2 16.76 20.91 -77.68
CA TYR A 2 17.69 19.81 -77.98
C TYR A 2 18.57 19.39 -76.77
N LYS A 3 19.08 18.16 -76.83
CA LYS A 3 19.99 17.44 -75.90
C LYS A 3 21.34 18.11 -75.59
N ARG A 4 21.96 17.73 -74.43
CA ARG A 4 23.38 17.33 -74.14
C ARG A 4 23.87 17.90 -72.79
N LYS A 5 24.25 17.09 -71.78
CA LYS A 5 25.53 16.37 -71.49
C LYS A 5 26.80 17.25 -71.29
N ILE A 6 27.29 17.26 -70.05
CA ILE A 6 28.70 17.09 -69.57
C ILE A 6 29.72 18.23 -69.82
N LEU A 7 30.33 18.78 -68.74
CA LEU A 7 31.81 18.78 -68.53
C LEU A 7 32.22 19.21 -67.10
N LYS A 8 33.25 18.52 -66.58
CA LYS A 8 33.96 18.67 -65.28
C LYS A 8 35.17 19.62 -65.42
N PHE A 9 35.75 20.06 -64.29
CA PHE A 9 37.19 20.18 -63.90
C PHE A 9 37.36 21.34 -62.88
N CYS A 10 37.63 21.10 -61.58
CA CYS A 10 38.90 20.78 -60.90
C CYS A 10 39.61 22.01 -60.30
N LEU A 11 39.77 22.02 -58.96
CA LEU A 11 40.93 22.47 -58.14
C LEU A 11 40.43 22.72 -56.70
N PHE A 12 40.45 21.71 -55.82
CA PHE A 12 41.52 21.40 -54.86
C PHE A 12 42.02 22.60 -54.03
N GLY A 13 41.64 22.61 -52.75
CA GLY A 13 42.16 23.49 -51.70
C GLY A 13 42.02 22.80 -50.35
N ILE A 14 43.05 22.06 -49.98
CA ILE A 14 43.23 21.35 -48.71
C ILE A 14 43.39 22.37 -47.57
N LEU A 15 42.63 22.23 -46.48
CA LEU A 15 43.10 22.64 -45.15
C LEU A 15 42.34 21.87 -44.04
N CYS A 16 42.74 20.63 -43.82
CA CYS A 16 42.61 20.00 -42.50
C CYS A 16 43.91 20.30 -41.75
N ILE A 17 43.86 21.08 -40.66
CA ILE A 17 44.80 21.07 -39.52
C ILE A 17 44.19 22.00 -38.45
N GLY A 18 44.06 21.50 -37.22
CA GLY A 18 43.84 22.35 -36.04
C GLY A 18 42.72 21.94 -35.09
N LEU A 19 42.55 20.64 -34.80
CA LEU A 19 41.85 20.22 -33.58
C LEU A 19 42.77 20.52 -32.39
N PHE A 20 42.62 21.70 -31.81
CA PHE A 20 43.15 22.02 -30.48
C PHE A 20 42.31 21.26 -29.44
N LEU A 21 42.98 20.35 -28.73
CA LEU A 21 42.51 19.71 -27.52
C LEU A 21 42.30 20.78 -26.44
N THR A 22 41.05 21.17 -26.20
CA THR A 22 40.66 21.74 -24.90
C THR A 22 40.17 20.60 -24.02
N GLY A 23 41.09 20.06 -23.22
CA GLY A 23 40.76 19.14 -22.14
C GLY A 23 39.81 19.82 -21.17
N CYS A 24 38.60 19.28 -21.02
CA CYS A 24 37.78 19.53 -19.85
C CYS A 24 38.44 18.77 -18.68
N SER A 25 39.18 19.49 -17.83
CA SER A 25 39.50 19.04 -16.47
C SER A 25 38.16 18.80 -15.77
N LYS A 26 37.81 17.53 -15.55
CA LYS A 26 36.84 17.20 -14.51
C LYS A 26 37.61 17.33 -13.21
N ASP A 27 37.45 18.45 -12.54
CA ASP A 27 37.77 18.54 -11.12
C ASP A 27 36.78 17.60 -10.42
N THR A 28 37.22 16.37 -10.19
CA THR A 28 36.59 15.47 -9.24
C THR A 28 36.66 16.18 -7.89
N ALA A 29 35.53 16.65 -7.40
CA ALA A 29 35.38 17.03 -6.01
C ALA A 29 35.93 15.86 -5.18
N SER A 30 37.03 16.11 -4.46
CA SER A 30 37.55 15.18 -3.48
C SER A 30 36.49 15.05 -2.41
N ILE A 31 35.83 13.89 -2.38
CA ILE A 31 35.01 13.50 -1.23
C ILE A 31 35.98 13.43 -0.04
N ASP A 32 35.67 14.21 0.97
CA ASP A 32 36.34 14.16 2.26
C ASP A 32 36.06 12.77 2.87
N GLU A 33 37.08 11.90 2.88
CA GLU A 33 37.03 10.55 3.48
C GLU A 33 36.81 10.59 5.01
N SER A 34 36.71 11.76 5.63
CA SER A 34 36.47 11.90 7.07
C SER A 34 35.00 12.03 7.49
N ILE A 35 34.04 11.91 6.55
CA ILE A 35 32.59 11.85 6.85
C ILE A 35 31.97 10.55 6.31
N THR A 36 32.52 9.39 6.70
CA THR A 36 31.92 8.07 6.47
C THR A 36 32.23 7.16 7.66
N SER A 37 31.47 7.27 8.75
CA SER A 37 31.74 6.49 9.96
C SER A 37 30.75 5.36 10.26
N ASP A 38 29.91 4.90 9.32
CA ASP A 38 29.05 3.70 9.57
C ASP A 38 28.84 2.75 8.37
N LEU A 39 29.53 2.94 7.25
CA LEU A 39 29.47 2.04 6.09
C LEU A 39 30.87 1.55 5.71
N VAL A 40 31.36 0.56 6.46
CA VAL A 40 32.35 -0.38 5.90
C VAL A 40 31.54 -1.54 5.31
N ASP A 41 31.61 -1.69 3.99
CA ASP A 41 31.06 -2.85 3.28
C ASP A 41 31.90 -4.08 3.67
N VAL A 42 31.26 -5.17 4.09
CA VAL A 42 31.95 -6.45 4.32
C VAL A 42 32.38 -7.00 2.97
N ASP A 43 33.68 -7.25 2.76
CA ASP A 43 34.12 -7.89 1.52
C ASP A 43 33.65 -9.36 1.50
N TYR A 44 32.56 -9.62 0.78
CA TYR A 44 31.98 -10.96 0.68
C TYR A 44 32.95 -11.99 0.08
N THR A 45 33.99 -11.56 -0.64
CA THR A 45 35.00 -12.46 -1.21
C THR A 45 35.98 -13.00 -0.17
N GLU A 46 36.08 -12.33 0.99
CA GLU A 46 36.94 -12.76 2.09
C GLU A 46 36.20 -13.64 3.12
N VAL A 47 34.87 -13.53 3.20
CA VAL A 47 34.07 -14.16 4.26
C VAL A 47 33.17 -15.30 3.77
N LEU A 48 32.79 -15.32 2.49
CA LEU A 48 32.01 -16.39 1.91
C LEU A 48 32.91 -17.38 1.16
N SER A 49 32.53 -18.66 1.18
CA SER A 49 33.21 -19.66 0.34
C SER A 49 33.01 -19.37 -1.15
N GLU A 50 33.93 -19.84 -2.00
CA GLU A 50 33.81 -19.76 -3.45
C GLU A 50 32.48 -20.34 -3.95
N GLU A 51 32.00 -21.43 -3.32
CA GLU A 51 30.72 -22.07 -3.68
C GLU A 51 29.52 -21.14 -3.47
N TRP A 52 29.46 -20.41 -2.35
CA TRP A 52 28.43 -19.40 -2.10
C TRP A 52 28.55 -18.22 -3.07
N ILE A 53 29.77 -17.76 -3.37
CA ILE A 53 29.99 -16.61 -4.26
C ILE A 53 29.53 -16.91 -5.69
N ILE A 54 29.86 -18.08 -6.25
CA ILE A 54 29.55 -18.38 -7.66
C ILE A 54 28.09 -18.75 -7.89
N ASN A 55 27.38 -19.21 -6.86
CA ASN A 55 25.99 -19.65 -6.96
C ASN A 55 24.97 -18.56 -6.63
N GLN A 56 25.39 -17.40 -6.11
CA GLN A 56 24.48 -16.30 -5.78
C GLN A 56 24.61 -15.10 -6.73
N PRO A 57 23.50 -14.38 -7.01
CA PRO A 57 23.56 -13.17 -7.82
C PRO A 57 24.42 -12.09 -7.14
N VAL A 58 25.30 -11.42 -7.90
CA VAL A 58 26.18 -10.37 -7.36
C VAL A 58 25.43 -9.24 -6.65
N GLY A 59 24.22 -8.91 -7.09
CA GLY A 59 23.38 -7.90 -6.43
C GLY A 59 22.94 -8.30 -5.02
N ILE A 60 22.67 -9.59 -4.81
CA ILE A 60 22.31 -10.14 -3.49
C ILE A 60 23.53 -10.12 -2.58
N LEU A 61 24.69 -10.57 -3.07
CA LEU A 61 25.96 -10.51 -2.34
C LEU A 61 26.29 -9.07 -1.93
N THR A 62 26.07 -8.11 -2.83
CA THR A 62 26.32 -6.68 -2.60
C THR A 62 25.34 -6.05 -1.59
N GLN A 63 24.07 -6.47 -1.57
CA GLN A 63 23.12 -6.01 -0.56
C GLN A 63 23.44 -6.60 0.80
N TRP A 64 23.71 -7.91 0.85
CA TRP A 64 24.10 -8.58 2.09
C TRP A 64 25.37 -7.97 2.67
N SER A 65 26.41 -7.71 1.88
CA SER A 65 27.67 -7.12 2.36
C SER A 65 27.50 -5.76 3.04
N LYS A 66 26.43 -5.04 2.72
CA LYS A 66 26.07 -3.73 3.32
C LYS A 66 25.22 -3.86 4.58
N SER A 67 24.60 -5.02 4.77
CA SER A 67 23.65 -5.27 5.86
C SER A 67 24.35 -5.33 7.22
N LYS A 68 23.57 -5.07 8.29
CA LYS A 68 24.02 -5.36 9.66
C LYS A 68 24.26 -6.85 9.87
N HIS A 69 23.51 -7.72 9.19
CA HIS A 69 23.71 -9.17 9.26
C HIS A 69 25.13 -9.57 8.84
N ALA A 70 25.65 -9.04 7.73
CA ALA A 70 27.03 -9.32 7.33
C ALA A 70 28.05 -8.82 8.36
N LYS A 71 27.84 -7.61 8.90
CA LYS A 71 28.71 -7.02 9.93
C LYS A 71 28.75 -7.85 11.22
N GLU A 72 27.64 -8.46 11.60
CA GLU A 72 27.51 -9.35 12.76
C GLU A 72 27.84 -10.82 12.44
N GLY A 73 28.31 -11.13 11.22
CA GLY A 73 28.72 -12.47 10.81
C GLY A 73 27.56 -13.44 10.52
N VAL A 74 26.34 -12.94 10.33
CA VAL A 74 25.18 -13.75 9.89
C VAL A 74 25.31 -14.00 8.38
N SER A 75 25.86 -15.15 8.04
CA SER A 75 26.09 -15.64 6.67
C SER A 75 24.80 -16.21 6.04
N CYS A 76 24.83 -16.44 4.72
CA CYS A 76 23.71 -16.93 3.93
C CYS A 76 23.14 -18.26 4.46
N ASP A 77 24.03 -19.17 4.88
CA ASP A 77 23.69 -20.50 5.36
C ASP A 77 22.89 -20.50 6.68
N VAL A 78 23.01 -19.43 7.46
CA VAL A 78 22.24 -19.25 8.71
C VAL A 78 20.74 -19.15 8.41
N CYS A 79 20.37 -18.54 7.27
CA CYS A 79 18.97 -18.32 6.91
C CYS A 79 18.46 -19.32 5.86
N HIS A 80 19.32 -19.74 4.92
CA HIS A 80 18.92 -20.52 3.75
C HIS A 80 19.34 -21.99 3.80
N GLY A 81 19.94 -22.43 4.91
CA GLY A 81 20.50 -23.77 5.03
C GLY A 81 21.87 -23.89 4.34
N SER A 82 22.49 -25.06 4.46
CA SER A 82 23.91 -25.23 4.09
C SER A 82 24.19 -25.38 2.60
N ASP A 83 23.16 -25.58 1.76
CA ASP A 83 23.32 -25.87 0.34
C ASP A 83 23.04 -24.62 -0.53
N PRO A 84 24.07 -23.97 -1.11
CA PRO A 84 23.90 -22.76 -1.93
C PRO A 84 23.14 -22.98 -3.23
N GLN A 85 22.98 -24.22 -3.69
CA GLN A 85 22.19 -24.55 -4.89
C GLN A 85 20.74 -24.90 -4.57
N ASN A 86 20.43 -25.21 -3.31
CA ASN A 86 19.10 -25.61 -2.85
C ASN A 86 18.70 -24.79 -1.61
N LEU A 87 18.56 -23.48 -1.80
CA LEU A 87 18.23 -22.55 -0.71
C LEU A 87 16.84 -22.81 -0.13
N GLU A 88 16.77 -22.91 1.19
CA GLU A 88 15.52 -22.86 1.93
C GLU A 88 14.98 -21.42 1.95
N LYS A 89 13.65 -21.27 1.89
CA LYS A 89 13.01 -19.95 2.00
C LYS A 89 12.90 -19.59 3.49
N PRO A 90 13.51 -18.49 3.96
CA PRO A 90 13.36 -18.05 5.34
C PRO A 90 11.91 -17.69 5.64
N THR A 91 11.44 -18.08 6.80
CA THR A 91 10.10 -17.76 7.33
C THR A 91 10.24 -16.91 8.60
N PRO A 92 9.14 -16.37 9.15
CA PRO A 92 9.15 -15.77 10.48
C PRO A 92 9.73 -16.69 11.58
N THR A 93 9.63 -18.03 11.43
CA THR A 93 10.31 -18.98 12.34
C THR A 93 11.83 -18.84 12.26
N THR A 94 12.39 -18.76 11.04
CA THR A 94 13.83 -18.55 10.83
C THR A 94 14.29 -17.24 11.47
N CYS A 95 13.56 -16.15 11.22
CA CYS A 95 13.89 -14.84 11.78
C CYS A 95 13.75 -14.82 13.32
N GLY A 96 12.72 -15.49 13.83
CA GLY A 96 12.36 -15.53 15.25
C GLY A 96 13.36 -16.25 16.15
N VAL A 97 14.33 -17.00 15.60
CA VAL A 97 15.45 -17.56 16.37
C VAL A 97 16.26 -16.46 17.05
N CYS A 98 16.44 -15.31 16.36
CA CYS A 98 17.15 -14.14 16.88
C CYS A 98 16.20 -12.98 17.22
N HIS A 99 15.12 -12.82 16.47
CA HIS A 99 14.16 -11.71 16.58
C HIS A 99 12.81 -12.17 17.14
N ASN A 100 12.84 -12.94 18.22
CA ASN A 100 11.64 -13.57 18.81
C ASN A 100 10.57 -12.52 19.18
N GLN A 101 10.94 -11.42 19.83
CA GLN A 101 10.01 -10.36 20.19
C GLN A 101 9.29 -9.79 18.95
N GLN A 102 10.04 -9.43 17.91
CA GLN A 102 9.46 -8.85 16.69
C GLN A 102 8.56 -9.86 15.96
N ALA A 103 8.93 -11.15 15.95
CA ALA A 103 8.11 -12.19 15.36
C ALA A 103 6.78 -12.39 16.12
N GLU A 104 6.81 -12.38 17.46
CA GLU A 104 5.62 -12.49 18.31
C GLU A 104 4.70 -11.27 18.17
N GLU A 105 5.27 -10.06 18.18
CA GLU A 105 4.55 -8.81 17.95
C GLU A 105 3.91 -8.76 16.56
N PHE A 106 4.65 -9.15 15.52
CA PHE A 106 4.14 -9.22 14.16
C PHE A 106 2.97 -10.20 14.05
N ALA A 107 3.08 -11.38 14.68
CA ALA A 107 2.03 -12.40 14.66
C ALA A 107 0.70 -11.89 15.24
N MET A 108 0.73 -10.98 16.22
CA MET A 108 -0.45 -10.33 16.79
C MET A 108 -1.06 -9.24 15.88
N SER A 109 -0.32 -8.75 14.88
CA SER A 109 -0.77 -7.67 14.02
C SER A 109 -1.83 -8.12 13.02
N THR A 110 -2.55 -7.15 12.43
CA THR A 110 -3.45 -7.45 11.28
C THR A 110 -2.66 -7.79 10.00
N HIS A 111 -1.36 -7.49 9.93
CA HIS A 111 -0.53 -7.85 8.78
C HIS A 111 -0.27 -9.36 8.70
N SER A 112 -0.09 -10.05 9.84
CA SER A 112 0.13 -11.51 9.86
C SER A 112 -1.03 -12.31 9.25
N THR A 113 -2.22 -11.72 9.23
CA THR A 113 -3.45 -12.32 8.69
C THR A 113 -3.99 -11.56 7.48
N ALA A 114 -3.18 -10.70 6.85
CA ALA A 114 -3.61 -9.90 5.71
C ALA A 114 -4.12 -10.74 4.53
N ILE A 115 -3.53 -11.94 4.34
CA ILE A 115 -3.95 -12.91 3.33
C ILE A 115 -5.39 -13.38 3.59
N VAL A 116 -5.69 -13.72 4.84
CA VAL A 116 -7.01 -14.20 5.26
C VAL A 116 -8.05 -13.11 5.06
N HIS A 117 -7.75 -11.86 5.41
CA HIS A 117 -8.68 -10.75 5.22
C HIS A 117 -8.98 -10.47 3.74
N ALA A 118 -7.98 -10.55 2.85
CA ALA A 118 -8.19 -10.46 1.40
C ALA A 118 -9.08 -11.59 0.86
N MET A 119 -9.07 -12.73 1.56
CA MET A 119 -9.77 -13.96 1.20
C MET A 119 -11.16 -14.10 1.89
N SER A 120 -11.41 -13.41 3.00
CA SER A 120 -12.43 -13.70 4.04
C SER A 120 -13.94 -13.62 3.70
N LYS A 121 -14.39 -13.68 2.45
CA LYS A 121 -15.84 -13.81 2.17
C LYS A 121 -16.11 -14.99 1.24
N ASP A 122 -16.67 -16.02 1.86
CA ASP A 122 -16.42 -17.43 1.56
C ASP A 122 -16.97 -17.94 0.22
N SER A 123 -18.10 -17.43 -0.28
CA SER A 123 -18.50 -17.73 -1.66
C SER A 123 -19.65 -16.83 -2.16
N SER A 124 -19.81 -16.78 -3.48
CA SER A 124 -21.00 -16.25 -4.15
C SER A 124 -21.30 -17.11 -5.39
N ILE A 125 -22.54 -17.11 -5.90
CA ILE A 125 -22.88 -17.83 -7.14
C ILE A 125 -22.92 -16.84 -8.32
N TYR A 126 -22.16 -17.11 -9.38
CA TYR A 126 -22.21 -16.39 -10.66
C TYR A 126 -22.39 -17.37 -11.82
N ASN A 127 -23.43 -17.21 -12.63
CA ASN A 127 -23.79 -18.12 -13.73
C ASN A 127 -23.87 -19.62 -13.34
N GLY A 128 -24.32 -19.90 -12.11
CA GLY A 128 -24.43 -21.28 -11.61
C GLY A 128 -23.10 -21.91 -11.17
N VAL A 129 -22.01 -21.13 -11.13
CA VAL A 129 -20.71 -21.53 -10.59
C VAL A 129 -20.52 -20.83 -9.25
N GLU A 130 -20.18 -21.61 -8.23
CA GLU A 130 -19.72 -21.10 -6.94
C GLU A 130 -18.33 -20.49 -7.14
N VAL A 131 -18.22 -19.19 -6.90
CA VAL A 131 -16.93 -18.50 -6.88
C VAL A 131 -16.48 -18.42 -5.42
N GLU A 132 -15.51 -19.26 -5.09
CA GLU A 132 -14.76 -19.19 -3.83
C GLU A 132 -13.63 -18.15 -4.00
N TYR A 133 -13.48 -17.25 -3.03
CA TYR A 133 -12.42 -16.22 -2.93
C TYR A 133 -12.29 -15.22 -4.10
N LYS A 134 -12.34 -13.91 -3.79
CA LYS A 134 -12.05 -12.86 -4.80
C LYS A 134 -10.65 -12.95 -5.40
N TRP A 135 -9.69 -13.47 -4.62
CA TRP A 135 -8.33 -13.77 -5.04
C TRP A 135 -8.30 -14.95 -6.03
N GLN A 136 -8.93 -16.07 -5.72
CA GLN A 136 -8.92 -17.28 -6.56
C GLN A 136 -9.86 -17.20 -7.77
N ALA A 137 -10.64 -16.12 -7.88
CA ALA A 137 -11.43 -15.82 -9.07
C ALA A 137 -10.57 -15.67 -10.35
N TYR A 138 -9.26 -15.45 -10.19
CA TYR A 138 -8.29 -15.45 -11.29
C TYR A 138 -7.32 -16.63 -11.15
N PRO A 139 -6.88 -17.24 -12.27
CA PRO A 139 -5.79 -18.20 -12.24
C PRO A 139 -4.53 -17.59 -11.62
N GLU A 140 -3.72 -18.43 -10.97
CA GLU A 140 -2.45 -18.02 -10.36
C GLU A 140 -1.57 -17.25 -11.37
N GLY A 141 -0.96 -16.16 -10.89
CA GLY A 141 -0.19 -15.25 -11.73
C GLY A 141 -1.05 -14.08 -12.23
N GLY A 142 -0.62 -13.41 -13.31
CA GLY A 142 -1.42 -12.38 -13.98
C GLY A 142 -2.19 -11.43 -13.03
N PRO A 143 -3.53 -11.31 -13.18
CA PRO A 143 -4.35 -10.46 -12.31
C PRO A 143 -4.31 -10.79 -10.83
N ASP A 144 -4.13 -12.06 -10.45
CA ASP A 144 -3.95 -12.46 -9.06
C ASP A 144 -2.65 -11.85 -8.50
N LYS A 145 -1.52 -12.16 -9.14
CA LYS A 145 -0.20 -11.73 -8.67
C LYS A 145 -0.09 -10.21 -8.57
N TRP A 146 -0.54 -9.52 -9.62
CA TRP A 146 -0.45 -8.06 -9.73
C TRP A 146 -1.60 -7.31 -9.05
N GLY A 147 -2.70 -7.98 -8.69
CA GLY A 147 -3.88 -7.35 -8.11
C GLY A 147 -4.02 -7.53 -6.60
N CYS A 148 -3.64 -8.70 -6.06
CA CYS A 148 -3.85 -9.03 -4.65
C CYS A 148 -2.59 -9.57 -3.98
N ALA A 149 -1.96 -10.58 -4.58
CA ALA A 149 -0.90 -11.33 -3.90
C ALA A 149 0.31 -10.44 -3.54
N ASN A 150 0.75 -9.56 -4.43
CA ASN A 150 1.90 -8.68 -4.16
C ASN A 150 1.72 -7.77 -2.93
N CYS A 151 0.47 -7.41 -2.59
CA CYS A 151 0.19 -6.58 -1.40
C CYS A 151 -0.12 -7.43 -0.16
N HIS A 152 -0.85 -8.54 -0.32
CA HIS A 152 -1.37 -9.32 0.81
C HIS A 152 -0.47 -10.49 1.24
N SER A 153 0.58 -10.82 0.48
CA SER A 153 1.55 -11.88 0.85
C SER A 153 2.37 -11.55 2.10
N VAL A 154 2.35 -10.30 2.59
CA VAL A 154 2.88 -9.96 3.91
C VAL A 154 2.30 -10.83 5.02
N GLY A 155 1.07 -11.34 4.85
CA GLY A 155 0.40 -12.26 5.77
C GLY A 155 0.35 -13.71 5.28
N VAL A 156 1.29 -14.13 4.42
CA VAL A 156 1.34 -15.50 3.89
C VAL A 156 1.39 -16.54 5.02
N ILE A 157 0.68 -17.66 4.85
CA ILE A 157 0.80 -18.79 5.76
C ILE A 157 1.89 -19.71 5.20
N ASN A 158 2.99 -19.87 5.91
CA ASN A 158 4.13 -20.69 5.48
C ASN A 158 3.92 -22.17 5.81
N ASP A 159 4.68 -23.05 5.15
CA ASP A 159 4.58 -24.52 5.32
C ASP A 159 4.91 -24.98 6.75
N ASP A 160 5.71 -24.21 7.48
CA ASP A 160 6.05 -24.43 8.89
C ASP A 160 4.96 -23.93 9.87
N GLY A 161 3.86 -23.38 9.34
CA GLY A 161 2.74 -22.81 10.10
C GLY A 161 2.95 -21.38 10.58
N SER A 162 4.11 -20.78 10.34
CA SER A 162 4.37 -19.38 10.71
C SER A 162 3.61 -18.40 9.81
N LEU A 163 3.22 -17.26 10.38
CA LEU A 163 2.40 -16.26 9.72
C LEU A 163 3.24 -15.07 9.26
N GLY A 164 3.22 -14.84 7.95
CA GLY A 164 3.70 -13.65 7.25
C GLY A 164 5.09 -13.74 6.63
N ASP A 165 5.58 -12.58 6.20
CA ASP A 165 6.87 -12.39 5.54
C ASP A 165 7.59 -11.16 6.09
N CYS A 166 8.64 -11.40 6.89
CA CYS A 166 9.43 -10.36 7.55
C CYS A 166 10.20 -9.46 6.56
N SER A 167 10.39 -9.88 5.31
CA SER A 167 11.11 -9.09 4.30
C SER A 167 10.24 -8.02 3.62
N SER A 168 8.97 -7.91 4.01
CA SER A 168 8.00 -7.01 3.36
C SER A 168 8.29 -5.52 3.56
N CYS A 169 8.92 -5.13 4.68
CA CYS A 169 9.16 -3.71 5.01
C CYS A 169 10.65 -3.34 4.95
N HIS A 170 11.52 -4.14 5.59
CA HIS A 170 12.97 -4.03 5.45
C HIS A 170 13.44 -5.10 4.46
N GLY A 171 13.55 -4.72 3.19
CA GLY A 171 13.76 -5.67 2.09
C GLY A 171 15.02 -6.53 2.28
N SER A 172 14.90 -7.80 1.93
CA SER A 172 16.08 -8.66 1.71
C SER A 172 16.92 -8.09 0.55
N HIS A 173 18.25 -8.13 0.56
CA HIS A 173 19.14 -8.74 1.55
C HIS A 173 19.91 -7.72 2.39
N GLU A 174 19.52 -6.45 2.33
CA GLU A 174 20.15 -5.39 3.12
C GLU A 174 19.52 -5.24 4.52
N PHE A 175 18.22 -5.55 4.65
CA PHE A 175 17.45 -5.48 5.90
C PHE A 175 17.57 -4.11 6.60
N SER A 176 17.50 -3.04 5.81
CA SER A 176 17.71 -1.67 6.28
C SER A 176 16.56 -1.18 7.16
N LEU A 177 16.86 -0.86 8.43
CA LEU A 177 15.91 -0.23 9.34
C LEU A 177 15.56 1.21 8.93
N GLN A 178 16.50 1.92 8.29
CA GLN A 178 16.22 3.23 7.71
C GLN A 178 15.13 3.11 6.64
N GLN A 179 15.26 2.15 5.71
CA GLN A 179 14.22 1.87 4.72
C GLN A 179 12.89 1.53 5.43
N ALA A 180 12.91 0.64 6.41
CA ALA A 180 11.69 0.23 7.14
C ALA A 180 10.94 1.42 7.77
N ARG A 181 11.68 2.43 8.22
CA ARG A 181 11.13 3.61 8.90
C ARG A 181 10.60 4.67 7.93
N SER A 182 11.07 4.68 6.69
CA SER A 182 10.65 5.59 5.63
C SER A 182 9.19 5.33 5.20
N PRO A 183 8.34 6.38 5.08
CA PRO A 183 6.96 6.26 4.60
C PRO A 183 6.79 5.56 3.25
N GLU A 184 7.78 5.70 2.37
CA GLU A 184 7.81 5.10 1.02
C GLU A 184 7.69 3.57 1.07
N THR A 185 8.15 2.94 2.14
CA THR A 185 8.05 1.49 2.35
C THR A 185 6.59 1.03 2.44
N CYS A 186 5.73 1.83 3.07
CA CYS A 186 4.31 1.51 3.21
C CYS A 186 3.54 1.72 1.89
N ASN A 187 4.02 2.60 1.01
CA ASN A 187 3.36 2.98 -0.25
C ASN A 187 3.11 1.80 -1.19
N GLY A 188 3.93 0.76 -1.12
CA GLY A 188 3.78 -0.44 -1.96
C GLY A 188 2.42 -1.13 -1.79
N CYS A 189 1.77 -0.99 -0.62
CA CYS A 189 0.50 -1.62 -0.30
C CYS A 189 -0.57 -0.63 0.18
N HIS A 190 -0.18 0.38 0.96
CA HIS A 190 -1.09 1.35 1.59
C HIS A 190 -1.33 2.58 0.72
N SER A 191 -1.74 2.33 -0.52
CA SER A 191 -1.96 3.35 -1.54
C SER A 191 -3.16 3.04 -2.41
N GLY A 192 -3.54 4.00 -3.25
CA GLY A 192 -4.55 3.84 -4.27
C GLY A 192 -5.98 4.17 -3.82
N PRO A 193 -6.95 4.02 -4.74
CA PRO A 193 -8.27 4.61 -4.60
C PRO A 193 -9.13 4.01 -3.48
N GLY A 194 -8.82 2.78 -3.05
CA GLY A 194 -9.57 2.08 -2.00
C GLY A 194 -9.12 2.42 -0.59
N HIS A 195 -7.86 2.80 -0.42
CA HIS A 195 -7.26 3.15 0.87
C HIS A 195 -6.01 4.02 0.60
N PRO A 196 -6.17 5.34 0.44
CA PRO A 196 -5.08 6.22 0.02
C PRO A 196 -4.27 6.70 1.23
N GLN A 197 -3.79 5.81 2.10
CA GLN A 197 -3.08 6.25 3.31
C GLN A 197 -1.80 7.00 2.96
N TYR A 198 -0.99 6.47 2.04
CA TYR A 198 0.25 7.12 1.62
C TYR A 198 -0.01 8.45 0.94
N GLU A 199 -0.95 8.53 0.00
CA GLU A 199 -1.26 9.78 -0.70
C GLU A 199 -1.87 10.82 0.25
N SER A 200 -2.71 10.37 1.21
CA SER A 200 -3.22 11.27 2.24
C SER A 200 -2.08 11.78 3.13
N TYR A 201 -1.19 10.90 3.58
CA TYR A 201 -0.03 11.28 4.38
C TYR A 201 0.87 12.27 3.64
N ILE A 202 1.30 11.95 2.42
CA ILE A 202 2.30 12.71 1.67
C ILE A 202 1.77 14.12 1.32
N GLU A 203 0.46 14.27 1.09
CA GLU A 203 -0.18 15.57 0.85
C GLU A 203 -0.58 16.33 2.12
N SER A 204 -0.47 15.72 3.30
CA SER A 204 -0.74 16.36 4.58
C SER A 204 0.39 17.31 4.99
N ARG A 205 0.20 18.07 6.07
CA ARG A 205 1.29 18.89 6.65
C ARG A 205 2.46 18.04 7.14
N HIS A 206 2.21 16.85 7.66
CA HIS A 206 3.28 15.91 8.06
C HIS A 206 4.08 15.46 6.84
N GLY A 207 3.39 15.03 5.77
CA GLY A 207 4.04 14.60 4.53
C GLY A 207 4.75 15.71 3.76
N ILE A 208 4.26 16.96 3.83
CA ILE A 208 4.96 18.11 3.24
C ILE A 208 6.29 18.36 3.96
N LEU A 209 6.32 18.27 5.29
CA LEU A 209 7.56 18.38 6.06
C LEU A 209 8.52 17.24 5.72
N TRP A 210 8.03 16.00 5.67
CA TRP A 210 8.83 14.84 5.23
C TRP A 210 9.42 15.04 3.84
N GLN A 211 8.63 15.45 2.85
CA GLN A 211 9.16 15.67 1.49
C GLN A 211 10.16 16.83 1.40
N SER A 212 10.04 17.82 2.28
CA SER A 212 10.89 19.02 2.22
C SER A 212 12.18 18.87 3.00
N LEU A 213 12.16 18.09 4.09
CA LEU A 213 13.23 18.03 5.09
C LEU A 213 13.61 16.60 5.50
N GLY A 214 12.93 15.57 4.99
CA GLY A 214 13.12 14.17 5.38
C GLY A 214 14.55 13.68 5.18
N ASP A 215 15.20 14.11 4.11
CA ASP A 215 16.61 13.78 3.81
C ASP A 215 17.61 14.36 4.82
N THR A 216 17.18 15.31 5.66
CA THR A 216 18.02 15.88 6.74
C THR A 216 17.92 15.11 8.04
N TRP A 217 17.01 14.14 8.15
CA TRP A 217 16.77 13.38 9.38
C TRP A 217 17.45 12.02 9.35
N ASP A 218 18.05 11.65 10.48
CA ASP A 218 18.72 10.36 10.64
C ASP A 218 17.76 9.27 11.11
N LEU A 219 17.29 8.46 10.17
CA LEU A 219 16.47 7.27 10.41
C LEU A 219 17.31 5.99 10.65
N SER A 220 18.63 6.06 10.69
CA SER A 220 19.52 4.90 10.82
C SER A 220 19.64 4.39 12.26
N GLY A 221 20.54 3.43 12.50
CA GLY A 221 20.76 2.84 13.82
C GLY A 221 19.72 1.79 14.23
N SER A 222 20.04 1.10 15.33
CA SER A 222 19.14 0.12 15.97
C SER A 222 17.83 0.76 16.43
N THR A 223 16.85 -0.07 16.81
CA THR A 223 15.57 0.42 17.37
C THR A 223 15.80 1.26 18.62
N GLU A 224 16.63 0.78 19.56
CA GLU A 224 16.96 1.50 20.78
C GLU A 224 17.61 2.87 20.50
N GLU A 225 18.63 2.89 19.64
CA GLU A 225 19.32 4.13 19.27
C GLU A 225 18.39 5.14 18.59
N PHE A 226 17.55 4.68 17.66
CA PHE A 226 16.62 5.55 16.95
C PHE A 226 15.61 6.20 17.91
N TRP A 227 14.99 5.42 18.79
CA TRP A 227 13.98 5.92 19.74
C TRP A 227 14.59 6.78 20.84
N ALA A 228 15.79 6.45 21.32
CA ALA A 228 16.52 7.32 22.25
C ALA A 228 16.80 8.71 21.64
N ARG A 229 17.09 8.79 20.34
CA ARG A 229 17.19 10.09 19.65
C ARG A 229 15.86 10.83 19.62
N GLN A 230 14.74 10.13 19.46
CA GLN A 230 13.42 10.78 19.41
C GLN A 230 13.01 11.44 20.74
N GLU A 231 13.57 11.00 21.87
CA GLU A 231 13.32 11.63 23.17
C GLU A 231 14.05 12.96 23.36
N VAL A 232 15.17 13.16 22.66
CA VAL A 232 16.06 14.33 22.81
C VAL A 232 15.89 15.31 21.66
N GLU A 233 15.87 14.80 20.43
CA GLU A 233 15.77 15.54 19.18
C GLU A 233 14.87 14.77 18.21
N PRO A 234 13.53 14.80 18.42
CA PRO A 234 12.60 14.12 17.53
C PRO A 234 12.69 14.65 16.11
N ILE A 235 12.52 13.75 15.13
CA ILE A 235 12.37 14.14 13.74
C ILE A 235 11.20 15.12 13.58
N GLY A 236 11.35 16.08 12.67
CA GLY A 236 10.42 17.19 12.55
C GLY A 236 9.04 16.84 11.97
N ALA A 237 8.83 15.60 11.50
CA ALA A 237 7.54 15.09 11.08
C ALA A 237 7.40 13.60 11.39
N PRO A 238 6.20 13.13 11.78
CA PRO A 238 5.97 11.71 11.96
C PRO A 238 6.04 10.98 10.62
N THR A 239 6.48 9.73 10.63
CA THR A 239 6.37 8.79 9.52
C THR A 239 5.26 7.77 9.80
N CYS A 240 4.97 6.90 8.83
CA CYS A 240 4.04 5.79 9.03
C CYS A 240 4.46 4.90 10.21
N SER A 241 5.76 4.60 10.32
CA SER A 241 6.30 3.73 11.37
C SER A 241 6.30 4.42 12.75
N THR A 242 6.62 5.71 12.85
CA THR A 242 6.60 6.37 14.17
C THR A 242 5.19 6.49 14.76
N CYS A 243 4.15 6.50 13.91
CA CYS A 243 2.76 6.51 14.37
C CYS A 243 2.18 5.11 14.60
N HIS A 244 2.42 4.16 13.69
CA HIS A 244 1.78 2.84 13.74
C HIS A 244 2.63 1.74 14.38
N MET A 245 3.90 2.04 14.68
CA MET A 245 4.87 1.13 15.30
C MET A 245 5.67 1.88 16.39
N PRO A 246 5.01 2.58 17.33
CA PRO A 246 5.73 3.36 18.34
C PRO A 246 6.64 2.45 19.19
N GLY A 247 7.81 2.95 19.55
CA GLY A 247 8.85 2.17 20.23
C GLY A 247 9.48 1.05 19.38
N GLY A 248 9.10 0.92 18.10
CA GLY A 248 9.58 -0.13 17.19
C GLY A 248 8.79 -1.44 17.30
N SER A 249 7.63 -1.40 17.95
CA SER A 249 6.70 -2.53 18.03
C SER A 249 6.31 -3.02 16.64
N HIS A 250 6.31 -4.33 16.43
CA HIS A 250 5.79 -4.95 15.21
C HIS A 250 4.29 -5.25 15.26
N ASN A 251 3.64 -4.97 16.40
CA ASN A 251 2.20 -5.09 16.52
C ASN A 251 1.51 -3.80 16.02
N THR A 252 1.24 -3.75 14.71
CA THR A 252 0.54 -2.61 14.09
C THR A 252 -0.95 -2.54 14.42
N ALA A 253 -1.47 -3.40 15.29
CA ALA A 253 -2.82 -3.26 15.84
C ALA A 253 -2.87 -2.26 17.00
N ASN A 254 -1.71 -1.93 17.61
CA ASN A 254 -1.64 -0.92 18.65
C ASN A 254 -2.03 0.46 18.08
N GLY A 255 -2.90 1.16 18.79
CA GLY A 255 -3.49 2.43 18.40
C GLY A 255 -4.63 2.34 17.38
N LYS A 256 -5.12 1.14 17.06
CA LYS A 256 -6.13 0.92 16.03
C LYS A 256 -7.53 0.99 16.63
N ALA A 257 -8.10 2.18 16.78
CA ALA A 257 -9.44 2.35 17.37
C ALA A 257 -10.63 1.86 16.50
N HIS A 258 -10.42 1.53 15.23
CA HIS A 258 -11.47 1.05 14.31
C HIS A 258 -11.07 -0.24 13.60
N ASP A 259 -12.06 -1.09 13.33
CA ASP A 259 -11.88 -2.25 12.47
C ASP A 259 -11.59 -1.85 10.99
N LEU A 260 -11.34 -2.86 10.15
CA LEU A 260 -11.06 -2.65 8.73
C LEU A 260 -12.23 -2.02 7.95
N TYR A 261 -13.46 -2.16 8.46
CA TYR A 261 -14.68 -1.62 7.89
C TYR A 261 -15.03 -0.22 8.43
N GLY A 262 -14.29 0.27 9.42
CA GLY A 262 -14.48 1.59 10.04
C GLY A 262 -15.48 1.61 11.21
N ASN A 263 -15.86 0.45 11.75
CA ASN A 263 -16.60 0.41 13.01
C ASN A 263 -15.65 0.62 14.18
N ARG A 264 -16.13 1.29 15.23
CA ARG A 264 -15.37 1.43 16.48
C ARG A 264 -15.17 0.05 17.12
N MET A 265 -13.98 -0.20 17.64
CA MET A 265 -13.70 -1.39 18.44
C MET A 265 -14.20 -1.21 19.88
N GLU A 266 -14.22 -2.29 20.65
CA GLU A 266 -14.69 -2.28 22.05
C GLU A 266 -13.78 -1.41 22.95
N ASP A 267 -12.48 -1.43 22.66
CA ASP A 267 -11.38 -0.72 23.30
C ASP A 267 -11.09 0.66 22.66
N TYR A 268 -12.04 1.24 21.94
CA TYR A 268 -11.86 2.49 21.17
C TYR A 268 -11.13 3.60 21.94
N ASP A 269 -11.56 3.91 23.17
CA ASP A 269 -11.00 5.02 23.96
C ASP A 269 -9.56 4.72 24.44
N GLU A 270 -9.26 3.45 24.70
CA GLU A 270 -7.93 2.98 25.09
C GLU A 270 -6.97 3.11 23.89
N GLU A 271 -7.39 2.67 22.71
CA GLU A 271 -6.61 2.75 21.47
C GLU A 271 -6.38 4.21 21.01
N VAL A 272 -7.39 5.08 21.16
CA VAL A 272 -7.21 6.52 20.92
C VAL A 272 -6.21 7.12 21.90
N THR A 273 -6.30 6.77 23.18
CA THR A 273 -5.38 7.28 24.20
C THR A 273 -3.95 6.79 23.93
N PHE A 274 -3.79 5.52 23.54
CA PHE A 274 -2.51 4.96 23.12
C PHE A 274 -1.88 5.78 21.98
N MET A 275 -2.63 6.06 20.91
CA MET A 275 -2.12 6.88 19.78
C MET A 275 -1.72 8.29 20.22
N VAL A 276 -2.55 8.93 21.06
CA VAL A 276 -2.29 10.29 21.52
C VAL A 276 -0.99 10.34 22.34
N GLU A 277 -0.84 9.43 23.30
CA GLU A 277 0.32 9.37 24.18
C GLU A 277 1.61 8.99 23.46
N ASN A 278 1.55 8.04 22.53
CA ASN A 278 2.74 7.44 21.93
C ASN A 278 3.13 8.03 20.56
N SER A 279 2.26 8.81 19.91
CA SER A 279 2.51 9.33 18.56
C SER A 279 2.23 10.81 18.40
N CYS A 280 1.26 11.37 19.12
CA CYS A 280 0.89 12.78 18.96
C CYS A 280 1.62 13.69 19.95
N ASN A 281 1.74 13.26 21.21
CA ASN A 281 2.22 14.08 22.31
C ASN A 281 3.71 14.43 22.25
N THR A 282 4.48 13.78 21.37
CA THR A 282 5.86 14.19 21.06
C THR A 282 5.91 15.61 20.49
N CYS A 283 4.88 16.04 19.76
CA CYS A 283 4.86 17.32 19.04
C CYS A 283 3.65 18.22 19.35
N HIS A 284 2.52 17.63 19.74
CA HIS A 284 1.26 18.33 19.95
C HIS A 284 0.80 18.22 21.40
N THR A 285 -0.03 19.16 21.84
CA THR A 285 -0.75 19.00 23.10
C THR A 285 -1.81 17.91 22.96
N GLU A 286 -2.11 17.21 24.06
CA GLU A 286 -3.17 16.21 24.11
C GLU A 286 -4.52 16.78 23.63
N GLU A 287 -4.86 18.01 24.05
CA GLU A 287 -6.09 18.70 23.63
C GLU A 287 -6.17 18.83 22.10
N PHE A 288 -5.10 19.30 21.46
CA PHE A 288 -5.05 19.45 20.01
C PHE A 288 -5.17 18.09 19.32
N ALA A 289 -4.44 17.08 19.79
CA ALA A 289 -4.46 15.74 19.22
C ALA A 289 -5.88 15.12 19.27
N ARG A 290 -6.53 15.21 20.43
CA ARG A 290 -7.90 14.70 20.62
C ARG A 290 -8.93 15.47 19.80
N GLU A 291 -8.80 16.78 19.69
CA GLU A 291 -9.69 17.60 18.85
C GLU A 291 -9.63 17.15 17.38
N TRP A 292 -8.42 17.00 16.82
CA TRP A 292 -8.25 16.60 15.43
C TRP A 292 -8.70 15.17 15.14
N LEU A 293 -8.44 14.23 16.06
CA LEU A 293 -8.97 12.86 15.97
C LEU A 293 -10.50 12.84 16.07
N GLY A 294 -11.08 13.72 16.90
CA GLY A 294 -12.53 13.91 17.00
C GLY A 294 -13.14 14.41 15.69
N ASN A 295 -12.54 15.42 15.07
CA ASN A 295 -12.96 15.94 13.76
C ASN A 295 -12.87 14.86 12.66
N ALA A 296 -11.79 14.06 12.66
CA ALA A 296 -11.65 12.94 11.73
C ALA A 296 -12.73 11.87 11.94
N ASN A 297 -13.05 11.57 13.20
CA ASN A 297 -14.11 10.63 13.55
C ASN A 297 -15.49 11.14 13.13
N GLU A 298 -15.80 12.42 13.34
CA GLU A 298 -17.07 13.01 12.88
C GLU A 298 -17.24 12.87 11.35
N LEU A 299 -16.20 13.19 10.57
CA LEU A 299 -16.25 13.00 9.12
C LEU A 299 -16.42 11.53 8.73
N ALA A 300 -15.74 10.61 9.43
CA ALA A 300 -15.90 9.18 9.22
C ALA A 300 -17.35 8.72 9.49
N GLU A 301 -17.97 9.19 10.57
CA GLU A 301 -19.35 8.86 10.92
C GLU A 301 -20.36 9.36 9.87
N TYR A 302 -20.21 10.59 9.38
CA TYR A 302 -21.06 11.11 8.30
C TYR A 302 -20.92 10.31 7.01
N THR A 303 -19.69 10.05 6.58
CA THR A 303 -19.43 9.37 5.30
C THR A 303 -19.88 7.91 5.36
N LEU A 304 -19.61 7.19 6.46
CA LEU A 304 -20.10 5.83 6.68
C LEU A 304 -21.63 5.77 6.79
N GLY A 305 -22.26 6.75 7.43
CA GLY A 305 -23.72 6.85 7.53
C GLY A 305 -24.39 6.90 6.16
N ARG A 306 -23.88 7.76 5.27
CA ARG A 306 -24.36 7.86 3.87
C ARG A 306 -24.13 6.58 3.07
N MET A 307 -23.00 5.92 3.29
CA MET A 307 -22.71 4.63 2.65
C MET A 307 -23.70 3.54 3.12
N ARG A 308 -24.04 3.50 4.42
CA ARG A 308 -25.03 2.55 4.96
C ARG A 308 -26.42 2.78 4.38
N GLU A 309 -26.83 4.04 4.24
CA GLU A 309 -28.10 4.39 3.58
C GLU A 309 -28.13 3.90 2.12
N ALA A 310 -27.07 4.17 1.35
CA ALA A 310 -26.95 3.71 -0.03
C ALA A 310 -26.95 2.17 -0.12
N LYS A 311 -26.29 1.48 0.82
CA LYS A 311 -26.31 0.01 0.89
C LYS A 311 -27.74 -0.51 1.08
N GLY A 312 -28.52 0.09 1.97
CA GLY A 312 -29.93 -0.27 2.18
C GLY A 312 -30.79 -0.08 0.93
N MET A 313 -30.56 0.98 0.15
CA MET A 313 -31.24 1.19 -1.14
C MET A 313 -30.91 0.09 -2.15
N LEU A 314 -29.63 -0.28 -2.24
CA LEU A 314 -29.16 -1.34 -3.13
C LEU A 314 -29.74 -2.71 -2.74
N GLU A 315 -29.73 -3.03 -1.44
CA GLU A 315 -30.34 -4.26 -0.91
C GLU A 315 -31.86 -4.30 -1.17
N GLY A 316 -32.53 -3.14 -1.10
CA GLY A 316 -33.92 -3.00 -1.51
C GLY A 316 -34.15 -3.38 -2.98
N LEU A 317 -33.31 -2.90 -3.91
CA LEU A 317 -33.40 -3.30 -5.32
C LEU A 317 -33.20 -4.81 -5.51
N LYS A 318 -32.26 -5.43 -4.78
CA LYS A 318 -32.04 -6.88 -4.83
C LYS A 318 -33.25 -7.65 -4.33
N LYS A 319 -33.81 -7.24 -3.19
CA LYS A 319 -35.00 -7.85 -2.57
C LYS A 319 -36.23 -7.76 -3.49
N ASP A 320 -36.38 -6.64 -4.17
CA ASP A 320 -37.49 -6.39 -5.09
C ASP A 320 -37.29 -7.08 -6.47
N GLY A 321 -36.16 -7.76 -6.68
CA GLY A 321 -35.84 -8.45 -7.93
C GLY A 321 -35.56 -7.50 -9.11
N LEU A 322 -35.25 -6.23 -8.83
CA LEU A 322 -35.07 -5.19 -9.85
C LEU A 322 -33.66 -5.19 -10.46
N ILE A 323 -32.73 -5.87 -9.81
CA ILE A 323 -31.39 -6.14 -10.34
C ILE A 323 -31.08 -7.63 -10.21
N ARG A 324 -30.25 -8.12 -11.12
CA ARG A 324 -29.79 -9.51 -11.10
C ARG A 324 -29.04 -9.83 -9.80
N PRO A 325 -29.10 -11.08 -9.31
CA PRO A 325 -28.19 -11.54 -8.27
C PRO A 325 -26.73 -11.44 -8.74
N THR A 326 -25.88 -10.94 -7.86
CA THR A 326 -24.45 -10.66 -8.10
C THR A 326 -23.68 -10.88 -6.79
N MET A 327 -22.36 -10.86 -6.87
CA MET A 327 -21.48 -10.91 -5.71
C MET A 327 -21.71 -9.76 -4.72
N GLU A 328 -21.33 -9.98 -3.46
CA GLU A 328 -21.28 -8.89 -2.48
C GLU A 328 -20.19 -7.86 -2.86
N ILE A 329 -20.57 -6.59 -2.82
CA ILE A 329 -19.65 -5.47 -3.03
C ILE A 329 -18.87 -5.26 -1.73
N THR A 330 -17.54 -5.28 -1.83
CA THR A 330 -16.63 -5.05 -0.71
C THR A 330 -15.62 -3.97 -1.11
N ASN A 331 -14.59 -3.76 -0.28
CA ASN A 331 -13.45 -2.90 -0.63
C ASN A 331 -12.51 -3.51 -1.69
N ALA A 332 -12.63 -4.81 -1.98
CA ALA A 332 -11.79 -5.48 -2.97
C ALA A 332 -12.30 -5.22 -4.39
N HIS A 333 -11.37 -5.27 -5.36
CA HIS A 333 -11.67 -5.07 -6.78
C HIS A 333 -12.81 -6.01 -7.23
N PRO A 334 -13.86 -5.50 -7.89
CA PRO A 334 -14.94 -6.34 -8.37
C PRO A 334 -14.44 -7.20 -9.55
N ILE A 335 -14.95 -8.42 -9.64
CA ILE A 335 -14.67 -9.27 -10.80
C ILE A 335 -15.34 -8.64 -12.03
N ALA A 336 -14.56 -8.42 -13.08
CA ALA A 336 -15.02 -7.76 -14.30
C ALA A 336 -16.30 -8.40 -14.85
N GLY A 337 -17.30 -7.57 -15.16
CA GLY A 337 -18.56 -7.99 -15.77
C GLY A 337 -19.62 -8.51 -14.79
N GLN A 338 -19.32 -8.68 -13.51
CA GLN A 338 -20.26 -9.26 -12.55
C GLN A 338 -21.22 -8.23 -11.93
N LEU A 339 -20.82 -6.98 -11.79
CA LEU A 339 -21.68 -5.93 -11.21
C LEU A 339 -22.68 -5.37 -12.23
N SER A 340 -23.87 -5.00 -11.77
CA SER A 340 -24.78 -4.10 -12.50
C SER A 340 -24.29 -2.65 -12.45
N ALA A 341 -24.90 -1.76 -13.24
CA ALA A 341 -24.53 -0.34 -13.26
C ALA A 341 -24.68 0.33 -11.89
N VAL A 342 -25.82 0.11 -11.22
CA VAL A 342 -26.09 0.65 -9.86
C VAL A 342 -25.10 0.13 -8.82
N GLU A 343 -24.61 -1.10 -8.98
CA GLU A 343 -23.61 -1.69 -8.11
C GLU A 343 -22.21 -1.14 -8.34
N SER A 344 -21.85 -0.86 -9.60
CA SER A 344 -20.61 -0.15 -9.92
C SER A 344 -20.59 1.26 -9.31
N LEU A 345 -21.71 1.98 -9.39
CA LEU A 345 -21.87 3.29 -8.75
C LEU A 345 -21.74 3.19 -7.23
N PHE A 346 -22.39 2.20 -6.61
CA PHE A 346 -22.24 1.96 -5.16
C PHE A 346 -20.78 1.64 -4.77
N PHE A 347 -20.07 0.84 -5.56
CA PHE A 347 -18.65 0.56 -5.33
C PHE A 347 -17.81 1.84 -5.36
N GLN A 348 -18.04 2.74 -6.33
CA GLN A 348 -17.34 4.02 -6.40
C GLN A 348 -17.65 4.93 -5.20
N VAL A 349 -18.91 4.97 -4.76
CA VAL A 349 -19.31 5.67 -3.53
C VAL A 349 -18.55 5.10 -2.32
N ASN A 350 -18.44 3.77 -2.23
CA ASN A 350 -17.69 3.11 -1.17
C ASN A 350 -16.19 3.47 -1.21
N MET A 351 -15.56 3.50 -2.40
CA MET A 351 -14.17 3.96 -2.54
C MET A 351 -14.01 5.41 -2.08
N ALA A 352 -14.90 6.32 -2.49
CA ALA A 352 -14.87 7.72 -2.04
C ALA A 352 -15.07 7.85 -0.52
N THR A 353 -15.90 6.98 0.08
CA THR A 353 -16.06 6.88 1.55
C THR A 353 -14.75 6.56 2.24
N ASN A 354 -14.00 5.58 1.73
CA ASN A 354 -12.69 5.23 2.27
C ASN A 354 -11.67 6.36 2.10
N ARG A 355 -11.64 7.03 0.94
CA ARG A 355 -10.79 8.20 0.70
C ARG A 355 -11.08 9.32 1.70
N ALA A 356 -12.35 9.62 1.95
CA ALA A 356 -12.76 10.62 2.92
C ALA A 356 -12.26 10.29 4.34
N ARG A 357 -12.54 9.07 4.81
CA ARG A 357 -12.14 8.59 6.13
C ARG A 357 -10.62 8.58 6.30
N LYS A 358 -9.90 7.92 5.38
CA LYS A 358 -8.44 7.80 5.48
C LYS A 358 -7.76 9.16 5.32
N GLY A 359 -8.27 10.02 4.43
CA GLY A 359 -7.82 11.41 4.32
C GLY A 359 -7.96 12.18 5.62
N ALA A 360 -9.07 12.01 6.34
CA ALA A 360 -9.32 12.69 7.61
C ALA A 360 -8.29 12.29 8.69
N TYR A 361 -8.09 10.98 8.87
CA TYR A 361 -7.15 10.44 9.86
C TYR A 361 -5.68 10.73 9.55
N HIS A 362 -5.34 11.03 8.29
CA HIS A 362 -4.01 11.48 7.89
C HIS A 362 -3.94 13.01 7.68
N MET A 363 -4.93 13.75 8.16
CA MET A 363 -4.97 15.23 8.12
C MET A 363 -4.82 15.82 6.70
N SER A 364 -5.33 15.11 5.69
CA SER A 364 -5.27 15.53 4.30
C SER A 364 -6.60 16.15 3.87
N SER A 365 -6.63 17.48 3.75
CA SER A 365 -7.83 18.19 3.28
C SER A 365 -8.20 17.84 1.84
N GLN A 366 -7.21 17.52 1.00
CA GLN A 366 -7.42 17.14 -0.39
C GLN A 366 -8.11 15.78 -0.50
N TRP A 367 -7.63 14.77 0.25
CA TRP A 367 -8.20 13.43 0.23
C TRP A 367 -9.47 13.31 1.08
N ALA A 368 -9.55 13.98 2.23
CA ALA A 368 -10.75 14.01 3.06
C ALA A 368 -11.90 14.74 2.36
N GLY A 369 -11.61 15.94 1.85
CA GLY A 369 -12.59 16.85 1.26
C GLY A 369 -12.85 16.59 -0.21
N ARG A 370 -11.90 16.97 -1.07
CA ARG A 370 -12.15 17.01 -2.53
C ARG A 370 -12.28 15.62 -3.13
N GLN A 371 -11.35 14.72 -2.84
CA GLN A 371 -11.38 13.35 -3.40
C GLN A 371 -12.23 12.37 -2.59
N GLY A 372 -12.55 12.73 -1.35
CA GLY A 372 -13.38 11.93 -0.46
C GLY A 372 -14.82 12.39 -0.47
N TRP A 373 -15.11 13.40 0.36
CA TRP A 373 -16.47 13.92 0.59
C TRP A 373 -17.18 14.39 -0.68
N THR A 374 -16.51 15.17 -1.53
CA THR A 374 -17.13 15.71 -2.75
C THR A 374 -17.41 14.61 -3.76
N ASP A 375 -16.44 13.72 -4.02
CA ASP A 375 -16.63 12.57 -4.91
C ASP A 375 -17.73 11.64 -4.38
N GLN A 376 -17.78 11.40 -3.07
CA GLN A 376 -18.87 10.61 -2.45
C GLN A 376 -20.23 11.27 -2.70
N SER A 377 -20.30 12.60 -2.58
CA SER A 377 -21.54 13.35 -2.78
C SER A 377 -22.04 13.24 -4.23
N PHE A 378 -21.16 13.40 -5.22
CA PHE A 378 -21.54 13.22 -6.63
C PHE A 378 -21.89 11.76 -6.96
N GLY A 379 -21.08 10.80 -6.49
CA GLY A 379 -21.37 9.38 -6.69
C GLY A 379 -22.71 8.97 -6.07
N LEU A 380 -23.09 9.53 -4.92
CA LEU A 380 -24.40 9.30 -4.30
C LEU A 380 -25.55 9.89 -5.12
N MET A 381 -25.35 11.03 -5.78
CA MET A 381 -26.36 11.60 -6.69
C MET A 381 -26.60 10.68 -7.88
N GLU A 382 -25.54 10.20 -8.52
CA GLU A 382 -25.63 9.26 -9.64
C GLU A 382 -26.24 7.92 -9.22
N PHE A 383 -25.79 7.36 -8.09
CA PHE A 383 -26.32 6.13 -7.53
C PHE A 383 -27.84 6.25 -7.24
N ARG A 384 -28.27 7.31 -6.56
CA ARG A 384 -29.68 7.53 -6.23
C ARG A 384 -30.54 7.72 -7.48
N SER A 385 -30.03 8.44 -8.48
CA SER A 385 -30.69 8.60 -9.78
C SER A 385 -30.91 7.25 -10.47
N GLU A 386 -29.91 6.37 -10.46
CA GLU A 386 -30.03 5.03 -11.03
C GLU A 386 -31.01 4.14 -10.24
N VAL A 387 -31.02 4.22 -8.91
CA VAL A 387 -32.02 3.55 -8.07
C VAL A 387 -33.44 4.00 -8.43
N GLU A 388 -33.65 5.31 -8.56
CA GLU A 388 -34.95 5.89 -8.94
C GLU A 388 -35.39 5.46 -10.34
N ARG A 389 -34.46 5.46 -11.30
CA ARG A 389 -34.71 5.00 -12.67
C ARG A 389 -35.18 3.54 -12.69
N LEU A 390 -34.44 2.65 -12.02
CA LEU A 390 -34.78 1.21 -11.96
C LEU A 390 -36.16 0.97 -11.35
N ARG A 391 -36.51 1.69 -10.28
CA ARG A 391 -37.85 1.61 -9.66
C ARG A 391 -38.94 2.13 -10.59
N THR A 392 -38.70 3.27 -11.24
CA THR A 392 -39.66 3.89 -12.18
C THR A 392 -39.92 3.00 -13.38
N ASP A 393 -38.88 2.39 -13.95
CA ASP A 393 -39.00 1.45 -15.07
C ASP A 393 -39.81 0.22 -14.67
N ALA A 394 -39.59 -0.31 -13.46
CA ALA A 394 -40.36 -1.44 -12.94
C ALA A 394 -41.84 -1.12 -12.74
N GLU A 395 -42.17 0.07 -12.22
CA GLU A 395 -43.55 0.53 -12.11
C GLU A 395 -44.21 0.70 -13.48
N ARG A 396 -43.46 1.21 -14.47
CA ARG A 396 -43.94 1.37 -15.84
C ARG A 396 -44.23 0.02 -16.48
N GLU A 397 -43.33 -0.95 -16.33
CA GLU A 397 -43.50 -2.30 -16.85
C GLU A 397 -44.74 -2.97 -16.25
N LYS A 398 -44.95 -2.85 -14.94
CA LYS A 398 -46.16 -3.35 -14.28
C LYS A 398 -47.44 -2.73 -14.85
N ARG A 399 -47.45 -1.41 -15.08
CA ARG A 399 -48.61 -0.73 -15.70
C ARG A 399 -48.87 -1.21 -17.13
N ILE A 400 -47.82 -1.49 -17.91
CA ILE A 400 -47.95 -2.05 -19.26
C ILE A 400 -48.58 -3.43 -19.18
N GLN A 401 -48.10 -4.31 -18.30
CA GLN A 401 -48.64 -5.65 -18.09
C GLN A 401 -50.12 -5.62 -17.65
N ASP A 402 -50.48 -4.74 -16.71
CA ASP A 402 -51.87 -4.55 -16.28
C ASP A 402 -52.77 -4.12 -17.45
N LEU A 403 -52.29 -3.22 -18.32
CA LEU A 403 -53.01 -2.78 -19.52
C LEU A 403 -53.14 -3.90 -20.56
N GLU A 404 -52.10 -4.68 -20.80
CA GLU A 404 -52.13 -5.83 -21.70
C GLU A 404 -53.12 -6.90 -21.23
N GLU A 405 -53.19 -7.16 -19.92
CA GLU A 405 -54.20 -8.05 -19.34
C GLU A 405 -55.64 -7.51 -19.52
N LEU A 406 -55.85 -6.21 -19.35
CA LEU A 406 -57.16 -5.58 -19.55
C LEU A 406 -57.59 -5.68 -21.02
N ILE A 407 -56.68 -5.43 -21.96
CA ILE A 407 -56.94 -5.57 -23.40
C ILE A 407 -57.26 -7.03 -23.74
N LYS A 408 -56.54 -7.99 -23.15
CA LYS A 408 -56.78 -9.42 -23.36
C LYS A 408 -58.12 -9.90 -22.78
N LYS A 409 -58.63 -9.25 -21.72
CA LYS A 409 -59.95 -9.55 -21.14
C LYS A 409 -61.10 -8.89 -21.92
N ALA A 410 -60.82 -7.82 -22.66
CA ALA A 410 -61.82 -7.08 -23.45
C ALA A 410 -62.04 -7.66 -24.86
N ASN A 411 -61.05 -8.39 -25.39
CA ASN A 411 -61.14 -9.19 -26.60
C ASN A 411 -61.51 -10.64 -26.27
#